data_AF-A0A9X3ZG15-F1
#
_entry.id   AF-A0A9X3ZG15-F1
#
_cell.length_a   1.000
_cell.length_b   1.000
_cell.length_c   1.000
_cell.angle_alpha   90.00
_cell.angle_beta   90.00
_cell.angle_gamma   90.00
#
_symmetry.space_group_name_H-M   'P 1'
#
loop_
_entity.id
_entity.type
_entity.pdbx_description
1 polymer ?
#
loop_
_entity_poly.entity_id
_entity_poly.type
_entity_poly.pdbx_seq_one_letter_code
_entity_poly.pdbx_strand_id
1 'polypeptide(L)' 'MSIFEDEPQKKPLTHEIGCDLSMISVDELQERISMLQQEIERLETERSSKEKSKNAAESLFR' A
#
# COMPACT_ATOMS: atom_id res chain seq x y z
N MET A 1 -28.61 14.44 -10.51
CA MET A 1 -27.20 14.44 -10.97
C MET A 1 -26.59 13.15 -10.47
N SER A 2 -26.32 12.20 -11.37
CA SER A 2 -25.70 10.93 -11.01
C SER A 2 -24.23 11.19 -10.71
N ILE A 3 -23.88 11.03 -9.44
CA ILE A 3 -22.51 11.06 -8.93
C ILE A 3 -21.92 9.71 -9.32
N PHE A 4 -21.50 9.57 -10.58
CA PHE A 4 -20.53 8.54 -10.93
C PHE A 4 -19.23 9.00 -10.27
N GLU A 5 -19.00 8.51 -9.05
CA GLU A 5 -17.68 8.52 -8.45
C GLU A 5 -16.73 7.94 -9.48
N ASP A 6 -15.87 8.81 -10.01
CA ASP A 6 -14.71 8.51 -10.82
C ASP A 6 -13.85 7.56 -9.97
N GLU A 7 -14.10 6.25 -10.07
CA GLU A 7 -13.23 5.25 -9.46
C GLU A 7 -11.84 5.57 -10.00
N PRO A 8 -10.88 5.98 -9.15
CA PRO A 8 -9.57 6.33 -9.65
C PRO A 8 -9.06 5.10 -10.38
N GLN A 9 -8.92 5.22 -11.71
CA GLN A 9 -8.38 4.16 -12.55
C GLN A 9 -7.14 3.64 -11.84
N LYS A 10 -7.23 2.43 -11.28
CA LYS A 10 -6.12 1.83 -10.56
C LYS A 10 -5.00 1.74 -11.57
N LYS A 11 -4.02 2.64 -11.43
CA LYS A 11 -2.85 2.65 -12.30
C LYS A 11 -2.34 1.20 -12.31
N PRO A 12 -2.07 0.63 -13.49
CA PRO A 12 -1.56 -0.73 -13.57
C PRO A 12 -0.37 -0.83 -12.62
N LEU A 13 -0.41 -1.82 -11.72
CA LEU A 13 0.63 -2.02 -10.73
C LEU A 13 1.95 -2.21 -11.49
N THR A 14 2.89 -1.28 -11.30
CA THR A 14 4.23 -1.33 -11.92
C THR A 14 5.00 -2.61 -11.55
N HIS A 15 4.55 -3.31 -10.50
CA HIS A 15 5.14 -4.54 -10.01
C HIS A 15 4.08 -5.51 -9.49
N GLU A 16 4.26 -6.81 -9.76
CA GLU A 16 3.47 -7.92 -9.20
C GLU A 16 4.36 -8.77 -8.27
N ILE A 17 3.84 -9.11 -7.09
CA ILE A 17 4.57 -9.89 -6.09
C ILE A 17 4.85 -11.30 -6.63
N GLY A 18 6.12 -11.69 -6.61
CA GLY A 18 6.56 -13.00 -7.11
C GLY A 18 6.67 -13.08 -8.63
N CYS A 19 6.62 -11.96 -9.35
CA CYS A 19 6.88 -11.96 -10.79
C CYS A 19 8.31 -12.41 -11.11
N ASP A 20 8.49 -12.99 -12.30
CA ASP A 20 9.81 -13.34 -12.82
C ASP A 20 10.66 -12.07 -13.03
N LEU A 21 11.93 -12.15 -12.61
CA LEU A 21 12.88 -11.05 -12.66
C LEU A 21 13.93 -11.21 -13.77
N SER A 22 13.90 -12.33 -14.51
CA SER A 22 14.95 -12.71 -15.45
C SER A 22 15.26 -11.67 -16.55
N MET A 23 14.25 -10.88 -16.94
CA MET A 23 14.36 -9.85 -17.98
C MET A 23 14.33 -8.41 -17.44
N ILE A 24 14.41 -8.22 -16.13
CA ILE A 24 14.34 -6.89 -15.50
C ILE A 24 15.75 -6.36 -15.28
N SER A 25 15.97 -5.09 -15.66
CA SER A 25 17.26 -4.42 -15.43
C SER A 25 17.49 -4.09 -13.95
N VAL A 26 18.75 -3.86 -13.56
CA VAL A 26 19.10 -3.46 -12.18
C VAL A 26 18.43 -2.15 -11.78
N ASP A 27 18.40 -1.16 -12.67
CA ASP A 27 17.78 0.14 -12.40
C ASP A 27 16.26 0.00 -12.21
N GLU A 28 15.60 -0.82 -13.04
CA GLU A 28 14.17 -1.08 -12.89
C GLU A 28 13.85 -1.87 -11.61
N LEU A 29 14.72 -2.81 -11.20
CA LEU A 29 14.61 -3.46 -9.89
C LEU A 29 14.70 -2.44 -8.76
N GLN A 30 15.63 -1.48 -8.85
CA GLN A 30 15.80 -0.44 -7.84
C GLN A 30 14.55 0.45 -7.73
N GLU A 31 13.96 0.86 -8.86
CA GLU A 31 12.72 1.63 -8.89
C GLU A 31 11.56 0.86 -8.25
N ARG A 32 11.38 -0.42 -8.62
CA ARG A 32 10.34 -1.29 -8.06
C ARG A 32 10.51 -1.50 -6.55
N ILE A 33 11.75 -1.73 -6.08
CA ILE A 33 12.07 -1.85 -4.65
C ILE A 33 11.68 -0.58 -3.91
N SER A 34 12.05 0.60 -4.43
CA SER A 34 11.72 1.88 -3.80
C SER A 34 10.21 2.08 -3.69
N MET A 35 9.46 1.76 -4.75
CA MET A 35 8.00 1.82 -4.73
C MET A 35 7.39 0.91 -3.64
N LEU A 36 7.87 -0.32 -3.53
CA LEU A 36 7.38 -1.27 -2.51
C LEU A 36 7.72 -0.83 -1.09
N GLN A 37 8.91 -0.25 -0.87
CA GLN A 37 9.28 0.29 0.44
C GLN A 37 8.36 1.44 0.87
N GLN A 38 8.04 2.37 -0.02
CA GLN A 38 7.07 3.43 0.25
C GLN A 38 5.69 2.88 0.58
N GLU A 39 5.26 1.82 -0.13
CA GLU A 39 3.99 1.17 0.14
C GLU A 39 3.99 0.48 1.52
N ILE A 40 5.09 -0.16 1.92
CA ILE A 40 5.25 -0.74 3.26
C ILE A 40 5.10 0.35 4.33
N GLU A 41 5.79 1.48 4.20
CA GLU A 41 5.70 2.60 5.15
C GLU A 41 4.27 3.13 5.29
N ARG A 42 3.54 3.25 4.17
CA ARG A 42 2.13 3.66 4.17
C ARG A 42 1.27 2.68 4.96
N LEU A 43 1.44 1.37 4.70
CA LEU A 43 0.68 0.32 5.37
C LEU A 43 1.00 0.24 6.87
N GLU A 44 2.26 0.40 7.25
CA GLU A 44 2.68 0.44 8.66
C GLU A 44 2.07 1.63 9.40
N THR A 45 2.05 2.81 8.76
CA THR A 45 1.42 4.02 9.30
C THR A 45 -0.07 3.80 9.55
N GLU A 46 -0.80 3.28 8.57
CA GLU A 46 -2.22 2.96 8.69
C GLU A 46 -2.49 1.90 9.76
N ARG A 47 -1.66 0.85 9.81
CA ARG A 47 -1.75 -0.19 10.85
C ARG A 47 -1.60 0.43 12.24
N SER A 48 -0.59 1.27 12.44
CA SER A 48 -0.36 1.93 13.75
C SER A 48 -1.54 2.81 14.15
N SER A 49 -2.11 3.56 13.19
CA SER A 49 -3.31 4.38 13.41
C SER A 49 -4.48 3.50 13.89
N LYS A 50 -4.75 2.39 13.20
CA LYS A 50 -5.83 1.46 13.54
C LYS A 50 -5.61 0.74 14.87
N GLU A 51 -4.38 0.36 15.20
CA GLU A 51 -4.04 -0.24 16.50
C GLU A 51 -4.30 0.74 17.65
N LYS A 52 -3.94 2.03 17.50
CA LYS A 52 -4.26 3.06 18.50
C LYS A 52 -5.76 3.22 18.70
N SER A 53 -6.53 3.27 17.61
CA SER A 53 -7.99 3.34 17.69
C SER A 53 -8.58 2.12 18.40
N LYS A 54 -8.09 0.91 18.08
CA LYS A 54 -8.52 -0.33 18.75
C LYS A 54 -8.23 -0.30 20.24
N ASN A 55 -7.00 0.06 20.63
CA ASN A 55 -6.59 0.09 22.04
C ASN A 55 -7.39 1.11 22.85
N ALA A 56 -7.67 2.29 22.28
CA ALA A 56 -8.50 3.32 22.89
C ALA A 56 -9.94 2.82 23.12
N ALA A 57 -10.54 2.18 22.10
CA ALA A 57 -11.86 1.57 22.24
C ALA A 57 -11.85 0.49 23.32
N GLU A 58 -10.88 -0.43 23.30
CA GLU A 58 -10.76 -1.45 24.33
C GLU A 58 -10.64 -0.84 25.73
N SER A 59 -9.89 0.26 25.94
CA SER A 59 -9.80 0.91 27.27
C SER A 59 -11.10 1.51 27.78
N LEU A 60 -12.06 1.81 26.90
CA LEU A 60 -13.36 2.37 27.25
C LEU A 60 -14.35 1.31 27.72
N PHE A 61 -14.11 0.03 27.37
CA PHE A 61 -14.99 -1.10 27.68
C PHE A 61 -14.47 -2.04 28.79
N ARG A 62 -13.34 -1.71 29.45
CA ARG A 62 -12.80 -2.46 30.61
C ARG A 62 -13.02 -1.69 31.89
#